data_AF-A0A4Q7R4V6-F1
#
_entry.id   AF-A0A4Q7R4V6-F1
#
_cell.length_a   1.000
_cell.length_b   1.000
_cell.length_c   1.000
_cell.angle_alpha   90.00
_cell.angle_beta   90.00
_cell.angle_gamma   90.00
#
_symmetry.space_group_name_H-M   'P 1'
#
loop_
_entity.id
_entity.type
_entity.pdbx_description
1 polymer ?
#
loop_
_entity_poly.entity_id
_entity_poly.type
_entity_poly.pdbx_seq_one_letter_code
_entity_poly.pdbx_strand_id
1 'polypeptide(L)'
;MGDGEVVREFRSRLTDLLGEPLMVEDPLVTTAQAALLLEVPPQRVAGLIRAGHLPARSRSHRRLLLSDVVRSGLDQWMSVAEAGAVLGLGQTGVRRLITAGLLTAHGKELPLRRDDVDVLARLREGWLTVSSAATALGADVDEVQRMLRTGALTHTCDVARPVYRHEVAAVLARRLPPALEA
;
A
#
# COMPACT_ATOMS: atom_id res chain seq x y z
N MET A 1 -19.58 -10.87 0.40
CA MET A 1 -19.37 -12.07 -0.45
C MET A 1 -18.47 -13.01 0.31
N GLY A 2 -18.90 -14.26 0.53
CA GLY A 2 -18.01 -15.28 1.09
C GLY A 2 -17.08 -15.83 0.01
N ASP A 3 -15.90 -16.34 0.39
CA ASP A 3 -14.90 -16.92 -0.54
C ASP A 3 -15.51 -17.91 -1.56
N GLY A 4 -16.55 -18.68 -1.16
CA GLY A 4 -17.21 -19.64 -2.04
C GLY A 4 -18.06 -19.02 -3.16
N GLU A 5 -18.54 -17.80 -2.98
CA GLU A 5 -19.32 -17.07 -3.99
C GLU A 5 -18.40 -16.52 -5.09
N VAL A 6 -17.26 -15.96 -4.68
CA VAL A 6 -16.22 -15.47 -5.59
C VAL A 6 -15.64 -16.61 -6.43
N VAL A 7 -15.33 -17.75 -5.81
CA VAL A 7 -14.83 -18.93 -6.55
C VAL A 7 -15.84 -19.41 -7.59
N ARG A 8 -17.16 -19.37 -7.29
CA ARG A 8 -18.21 -19.77 -8.25
C ARG A 8 -18.28 -18.81 -9.45
N GLU A 9 -18.17 -17.51 -9.22
CA GLU A 9 -18.14 -16.51 -10.28
C GLU A 9 -16.94 -16.71 -11.20
N PHE A 10 -15.75 -16.90 -10.63
CA PHE A 10 -14.53 -17.13 -11.40
C PHE A 10 -14.58 -18.44 -12.20
N ARG A 11 -15.23 -19.48 -11.68
CA ARG A 11 -15.50 -20.72 -12.44
C ARG A 11 -16.44 -20.48 -13.62
N SER A 12 -17.47 -19.66 -13.46
CA SER A 12 -18.36 -19.27 -14.57
C SER A 12 -17.57 -18.55 -15.66
N ARG A 13 -16.81 -17.50 -15.29
CA ARG A 13 -15.96 -16.75 -16.23
C ARG A 13 -14.95 -17.64 -16.94
N LEU A 14 -14.36 -18.62 -16.25
CA LEU A 14 -13.44 -19.57 -16.87
C LEU A 14 -14.14 -20.52 -17.84
N THR A 15 -15.35 -20.98 -17.50
CA THR A 15 -16.18 -21.79 -18.40
C THR A 15 -16.51 -21.03 -19.67
N ASP A 16 -16.91 -19.76 -19.55
CA ASP A 16 -17.21 -18.87 -20.67
C ASP A 16 -15.97 -18.65 -21.54
N LEU A 17 -14.79 -18.47 -20.91
CA LEU A 17 -13.52 -18.28 -21.61
C LEU A 17 -13.05 -19.53 -22.37
N LEU A 18 -13.35 -20.72 -21.85
CA LEU A 18 -12.98 -21.98 -22.48
C LEU A 18 -14.00 -22.46 -23.53
N GLY A 19 -15.26 -22.02 -23.42
CA GLY A 19 -16.36 -22.49 -24.27
C GLY A 19 -16.81 -23.93 -23.96
N GLU A 20 -16.31 -24.53 -22.87
CA GLU A 20 -16.56 -25.91 -22.47
C GLU A 20 -16.77 -26.02 -20.96
N PRO A 21 -17.62 -26.96 -20.49
CA PRO A 21 -17.89 -27.13 -19.08
C PRO A 21 -16.66 -27.62 -18.30
N LEU A 22 -16.42 -27.03 -17.13
CA LEU A 22 -15.34 -27.45 -16.23
C LEU A 22 -15.66 -28.79 -15.57
N MET A 23 -14.89 -29.83 -15.92
CA MET A 23 -15.05 -31.19 -15.40
C MET A 23 -14.45 -31.42 -14.00
N VAL A 24 -13.73 -30.42 -13.45
CA VAL A 24 -13.02 -30.50 -12.16
C VAL A 24 -13.42 -29.33 -11.26
N GLU A 25 -13.54 -29.57 -9.95
CA GLU A 25 -13.93 -28.57 -8.95
C GLU A 25 -12.90 -27.44 -8.76
N ASP A 26 -11.61 -27.74 -8.89
CA ASP A 26 -10.53 -26.75 -8.84
C ASP A 26 -9.57 -26.94 -10.01
N PRO A 27 -9.86 -26.34 -11.18
CA PRO A 27 -9.09 -26.56 -12.40
C PRO A 27 -7.74 -25.83 -12.34
N LEU A 28 -6.76 -26.41 -13.05
CA LEU A 28 -5.49 -25.74 -13.28
C LEU A 28 -5.62 -24.73 -14.43
N VAL A 29 -5.32 -23.47 -14.14
CA VAL A 29 -5.29 -22.38 -15.11
C VAL A 29 -3.85 -22.00 -15.46
N THR A 30 -3.66 -21.45 -16.66
CA THR A 30 -2.42 -20.80 -17.06
C THR A 30 -2.30 -19.40 -16.46
N THR A 31 -1.09 -18.84 -16.49
CA THR A 31 -0.84 -17.43 -16.15
C THR A 31 -1.69 -16.46 -16.99
N ALA A 32 -1.90 -16.76 -18.27
CA ALA A 32 -2.71 -15.92 -19.17
C ALA A 32 -4.20 -15.97 -18.82
N GLN A 33 -4.72 -17.16 -18.52
CA GLN A 33 -6.11 -17.33 -18.07
C GLN A 33 -6.33 -16.66 -16.72
N ALA A 34 -5.41 -16.83 -15.76
CA ALA A 34 -5.47 -16.12 -14.49
C ALA A 34 -5.48 -14.60 -14.69
N ALA A 35 -4.60 -14.08 -15.55
CA ALA A 35 -4.55 -12.65 -15.88
C ALA A 35 -5.87 -12.13 -16.45
N LEU A 36 -6.50 -12.87 -17.36
CA LEU A 36 -7.81 -12.51 -17.92
C LEU A 36 -8.90 -12.54 -16.86
N LEU A 37 -8.95 -13.60 -16.04
CA LEU A 37 -9.94 -13.73 -14.97
C LEU A 37 -9.85 -12.59 -13.95
N LEU A 38 -8.64 -12.11 -13.67
CA LEU A 38 -8.36 -11.08 -12.68
C LEU A 38 -8.24 -9.68 -13.29
N GLU A 39 -8.43 -9.58 -14.61
CA GLU A 39 -8.37 -8.31 -15.35
C GLU A 39 -7.04 -7.55 -15.14
N VAL A 40 -5.93 -8.28 -15.03
CA VAL A 40 -4.58 -7.73 -14.84
C VAL A 40 -3.61 -8.18 -15.94
N PRO A 41 -2.51 -7.46 -16.18
CA PRO A 41 -1.49 -7.91 -17.12
C PRO A 41 -0.85 -9.25 -16.70
N PRO A 42 -0.51 -10.17 -17.63
CA PRO A 42 0.17 -11.44 -17.31
C PRO A 42 1.46 -11.29 -16.50
N GLN A 43 2.18 -10.18 -16.70
CA GLN A 43 3.39 -9.82 -15.95
C GLN A 43 3.09 -9.66 -14.45
N ARG A 44 1.89 -9.20 -14.10
CA ARG A 44 1.43 -9.05 -12.72
C ARG A 44 1.32 -10.41 -12.02
N VAL A 45 0.63 -11.35 -12.67
CA VAL A 45 0.51 -12.73 -12.19
C VAL A 45 1.89 -13.39 -12.08
N ALA A 46 2.77 -13.19 -13.08
CA ALA A 46 4.13 -13.70 -13.04
C ALA A 46 4.98 -13.10 -11.89
N GLY A 47 4.78 -11.82 -11.57
CA GLY A 47 5.40 -11.18 -10.40
C GLY A 47 4.92 -11.80 -9.09
N LEU A 48 3.64 -12.16 -8.98
CA LEU A 48 3.07 -12.78 -7.77
C LEU A 48 3.58 -14.20 -7.55
N ILE A 49 3.74 -14.97 -8.63
CA ILE A 49 4.40 -16.28 -8.59
C ILE A 49 5.85 -16.15 -8.11
N ARG A 50 6.61 -15.19 -8.67
CA ARG A 50 8.01 -14.95 -8.29
C ARG A 50 8.17 -14.43 -6.87
N ALA A 51 7.22 -13.61 -6.41
CA ALA A 51 7.16 -13.11 -5.04
C ALA A 51 6.76 -14.19 -4.02
N GLY A 52 6.21 -15.33 -4.48
CA GLY A 52 5.75 -16.41 -3.62
C GLY A 52 4.32 -16.24 -3.10
N HIS A 53 3.59 -15.21 -3.58
CA HIS A 53 2.21 -14.91 -3.18
C HIS A 53 1.18 -15.75 -3.94
N LEU A 54 1.60 -16.42 -5.02
CA LEU A 54 0.76 -17.32 -5.79
C LEU A 54 1.51 -18.64 -6.07
N PRO A 55 1.12 -19.76 -5.45
CA PRO A 55 1.82 -21.03 -5.60
C PRO A 55 1.59 -21.64 -7.00
N ALA A 56 2.67 -21.81 -7.75
CA ALA A 56 2.65 -22.55 -9.02
C ALA A 56 2.87 -24.05 -8.78
N ARG A 57 1.91 -24.88 -9.22
CA ARG A 57 1.99 -26.35 -9.08
C ARG A 57 2.95 -26.98 -10.07
N SER A 58 3.21 -26.32 -11.19
CA SER A 58 4.27 -26.67 -12.13
C SER A 58 5.01 -25.41 -12.55
N ARG A 59 6.34 -25.37 -12.34
CA ARG A 59 7.18 -24.23 -12.76
C ARG A 59 7.41 -24.20 -14.27
N SER A 60 7.53 -25.38 -14.89
CA SER A 60 7.75 -25.55 -16.33
C SER A 60 6.54 -25.07 -17.14
N HIS A 61 5.33 -25.35 -16.66
CA HIS A 61 4.08 -25.00 -17.35
C HIS A 61 3.31 -23.84 -16.69
N ARG A 62 3.82 -23.30 -15.58
CA ARG A 62 3.22 -22.21 -14.77
C ARG A 62 1.72 -22.41 -14.53
N ARG A 63 1.35 -23.62 -14.14
CA ARG A 63 -0.03 -24.01 -13.83
C ARG A 63 -0.39 -23.62 -12.39
N LEU A 64 -1.54 -22.98 -12.24
CA LEU A 64 -2.05 -22.37 -11.02
C LEU A 64 -3.40 -23.00 -10.70
N LEU A 65 -3.70 -23.29 -9.44
CA LEU A 65 -5.06 -23.67 -9.08
C LEU A 65 -5.96 -22.44 -9.13
N LEU A 66 -7.17 -22.59 -9.64
CA LEU A 66 -8.14 -21.49 -9.68
C LEU A 66 -8.43 -20.97 -8.27
N SER A 67 -8.54 -21.85 -7.28
CA SER A 67 -8.74 -21.45 -5.88
C SER A 67 -7.58 -20.61 -5.33
N ASP A 68 -6.33 -20.98 -5.62
CA ASP A 68 -5.13 -20.22 -5.23
C ASP A 68 -5.13 -18.84 -5.91
N VAL A 69 -5.52 -18.79 -7.19
CA VAL A 69 -5.64 -17.56 -7.98
C VAL A 69 -6.68 -16.62 -7.37
N VAL A 70 -7.86 -17.12 -7.02
CA VAL A 70 -8.92 -16.34 -6.37
C VAL A 70 -8.48 -15.84 -4.99
N ARG A 71 -7.84 -16.69 -4.19
CA ARG A 71 -7.42 -16.36 -2.82
C ARG A 71 -6.17 -15.48 -2.72
N SER A 72 -5.37 -15.45 -3.77
CA SER A 72 -4.10 -14.71 -3.76
C SER A 72 -4.26 -13.20 -3.57
N GLY A 73 -5.45 -12.66 -3.87
CA GLY A 73 -5.73 -11.22 -3.87
C GLY A 73 -4.69 -10.48 -4.72
N LEU A 74 -4.74 -10.64 -6.04
CA LEU A 74 -3.66 -10.07 -6.88
C LEU A 74 -3.62 -8.52 -6.86
N ASP A 75 -4.74 -7.92 -6.50
CA ASP A 75 -5.00 -6.49 -6.34
C ASP A 75 -4.48 -5.93 -5.00
N GLN A 76 -4.43 -6.75 -3.93
CA GLN A 76 -3.94 -6.33 -2.61
C GLN A 76 -2.42 -6.19 -2.51
N TRP A 77 -1.62 -6.67 -3.46
CA TRP A 77 -0.16 -6.51 -3.42
C TRP A 77 0.28 -5.31 -4.28
N MET A 78 1.47 -4.75 -4.07
CA MET A 78 2.01 -3.65 -4.87
C MET A 78 3.53 -3.70 -4.89
N SER A 79 4.10 -3.27 -6.01
CA SER A 79 5.52 -2.98 -6.13
C SER A 79 5.86 -1.66 -5.42
N VAL A 80 7.15 -1.48 -5.13
CA VAL A 80 7.68 -0.22 -4.58
C VAL A 80 7.38 0.97 -5.52
N ALA A 81 7.39 0.75 -6.83
CA ALA A 81 7.10 1.79 -7.82
C ALA A 81 5.63 2.21 -7.79
N GLU A 82 4.71 1.25 -7.77
CA GLU A 82 3.27 1.54 -7.68
C GLU A 82 2.93 2.24 -6.35
N ALA A 83 3.49 1.79 -5.24
CA ALA A 83 3.32 2.46 -3.94
C ALA A 83 3.89 3.88 -3.96
N GLY A 84 5.00 4.11 -4.68
CA GLY A 84 5.57 5.44 -4.86
C GLY A 84 4.61 6.38 -5.58
N ALA A 85 3.93 5.91 -6.61
CA ALA A 85 2.91 6.69 -7.31
C ALA A 85 1.75 7.09 -6.38
N VAL A 86 1.26 6.17 -5.55
CA VAL A 86 0.19 6.45 -4.57
C VAL A 86 0.65 7.45 -3.50
N LEU A 87 1.85 7.27 -2.96
CA LEU A 87 2.38 8.09 -1.87
C LEU A 87 2.97 9.43 -2.32
N GLY A 88 3.06 9.67 -3.64
CA GLY A 88 3.74 10.83 -4.21
C GLY A 88 5.25 10.83 -3.95
N LEU A 89 5.87 9.65 -3.92
CA LEU A 89 7.29 9.45 -3.59
C LEU A 89 8.02 8.69 -4.70
N GLY A 90 9.31 8.98 -4.86
CA GLY A 90 10.20 8.09 -5.61
C GLY A 90 10.43 6.76 -4.89
N GLN A 91 10.94 5.75 -5.61
CA GLN A 91 11.20 4.41 -5.04
C GLN A 91 12.11 4.44 -3.81
N THR A 92 13.11 5.34 -3.79
CA THR A 92 13.99 5.54 -2.63
C THR A 92 13.22 6.03 -1.40
N GLY A 93 12.24 6.93 -1.60
CA GLY A 93 11.37 7.41 -0.53
C GLY A 93 10.56 6.28 0.08
N VAL A 94 9.93 5.44 -0.76
CA VAL A 94 9.17 4.27 -0.31
C VAL A 94 10.07 3.28 0.44
N ARG A 95 11.29 3.02 -0.05
CA ARG A 95 12.25 2.15 0.67
C ARG A 95 12.62 2.69 2.04
N ARG A 96 12.74 4.01 2.20
CA ARG A 96 12.96 4.63 3.51
C ARG A 96 11.78 4.42 4.44
N LEU A 97 10.53 4.49 3.96
CA LEU A 97 9.35 4.19 4.76
C LEU A 97 9.33 2.74 5.25
N ILE A 98 9.78 1.80 4.41
CA ILE A 98 9.97 0.40 4.82
C ILE A 98 11.02 0.28 5.92
N THR A 99 12.20 0.90 5.73
CA THR A 99 13.27 0.89 6.74
C THR A 99 12.86 1.56 8.05
N ALA A 100 12.04 2.60 7.98
CA ALA A 100 11.49 3.29 9.14
C ALA A 100 10.35 2.51 9.84
N GLY A 101 9.94 1.36 9.31
CA GLY A 101 8.85 0.55 9.87
C GLY A 101 7.45 1.10 9.61
N LEU A 102 7.30 2.10 8.74
CA LEU A 102 6.00 2.66 8.35
C LEU A 102 5.28 1.81 7.30
N LEU A 103 6.01 0.97 6.59
CA LEU A 103 5.47 -0.05 5.68
C LEU A 103 6.17 -1.38 5.93
N THR A 104 5.41 -2.47 5.87
CA THR A 104 5.97 -3.82 5.98
C THR A 104 6.19 -4.41 4.59
N ALA A 105 7.39 -4.95 4.35
CA ALA A 105 7.73 -5.61 3.11
C ALA A 105 7.61 -7.14 3.22
N HIS A 106 6.82 -7.73 2.32
CA HIS A 106 6.57 -9.17 2.19
C HIS A 106 7.17 -9.70 0.89
N GLY A 107 8.45 -10.05 0.92
CA GLY A 107 9.18 -10.55 -0.26
C GLY A 107 9.88 -9.44 -1.06
N LYS A 108 10.33 -9.76 -2.28
CA LYS A 108 11.23 -8.89 -3.07
C LYS A 108 10.55 -8.12 -4.21
N GLU A 109 9.64 -8.75 -4.97
CA GLU A 109 9.09 -8.15 -6.19
C GLU A 109 7.80 -7.34 -5.97
N LEU A 110 6.89 -7.86 -5.12
CA LEU A 110 5.65 -7.19 -4.73
C LEU A 110 5.57 -7.14 -3.20
N PRO A 111 6.43 -6.32 -2.56
CA PRO A 111 6.59 -6.36 -1.13
C PRO A 111 5.42 -5.76 -0.36
N LEU A 112 4.62 -4.87 -0.96
CA LEU A 112 3.73 -4.01 -0.18
C LEU A 112 2.29 -4.47 -0.32
N ARG A 113 1.51 -4.36 0.75
CA ARG A 113 0.06 -4.45 0.66
C ARG A 113 -0.53 -3.10 0.28
N ARG A 114 -1.51 -3.10 -0.63
CA ARG A 114 -2.23 -1.92 -1.09
C ARG A 114 -2.92 -1.22 0.07
N ASP A 115 -3.62 -1.96 0.93
CA ASP A 115 -4.31 -1.40 2.08
C ASP A 115 -3.36 -0.66 3.03
N ASP A 116 -2.19 -1.22 3.32
CA ASP A 116 -1.19 -0.58 4.17
C ASP A 116 -0.67 0.73 3.53
N VAL A 117 -0.46 0.71 2.21
CA VAL A 117 -0.05 1.90 1.44
C VAL A 117 -1.15 2.96 1.44
N ASP A 118 -2.40 2.58 1.26
CA ASP A 118 -3.55 3.49 1.22
C ASP A 118 -3.82 4.10 2.61
N VAL A 119 -3.72 3.30 3.68
CA VAL A 119 -3.79 3.79 5.06
C VAL A 119 -2.68 4.80 5.32
N LEU A 120 -1.44 4.48 4.93
CA LEU A 120 -0.32 5.40 5.09
C LEU A 120 -0.49 6.67 4.27
N ALA A 121 -1.02 6.59 3.04
CA ALA A 121 -1.31 7.75 2.22
C ALA A 121 -2.26 8.73 2.93
N ARG A 122 -3.34 8.23 3.52
CA ARG A 122 -4.29 9.03 4.31
C ARG A 122 -3.65 9.63 5.55
N LEU A 123 -2.83 8.86 6.28
CA LEU A 123 -2.11 9.39 7.45
C LEU A 123 -1.16 10.54 7.06
N ARG A 124 -0.46 10.41 5.93
CA ARG A 124 0.48 11.42 5.42
C ARG A 124 -0.17 12.75 5.03
N GLU A 125 -1.48 12.79 4.80
CA GLU A 125 -2.23 14.05 4.58
C GLU A 125 -2.22 14.94 5.84
N GLY A 126 -2.19 14.32 7.02
CA GLY A 126 -2.08 14.98 8.31
C GLY A 126 -0.66 15.35 8.70
N TRP A 127 0.35 15.09 7.87
CA TRP A 127 1.76 15.35 8.17
C TRP A 127 2.31 16.52 7.38
N LEU A 128 3.24 17.25 7.98
CA LEU A 128 3.85 18.46 7.44
C LEU A 128 5.35 18.29 7.28
N THR A 129 5.89 18.96 6.28
CA THR A 129 7.33 19.22 6.20
C THR A 129 7.73 20.20 7.31
N VAL A 130 9.01 20.20 7.69
CA VAL A 130 9.52 21.15 8.70
C VAL A 130 9.26 22.59 8.28
N SER A 131 9.48 22.93 7.00
CA SER A 131 9.21 24.26 6.47
C SER A 131 7.73 24.64 6.55
N SER A 132 6.81 23.72 6.22
CA SER A 132 5.37 23.99 6.31
C SER A 132 4.92 24.19 7.76
N ALA A 133 5.48 23.42 8.70
CA ALA A 133 5.23 23.60 10.12
C ALA A 133 5.78 24.93 10.64
N ALA A 134 6.98 25.33 10.21
CA ALA A 134 7.59 26.62 10.56
C ALA A 134 6.73 27.79 10.10
N THR A 135 6.27 27.77 8.84
CA THR A 135 5.32 28.76 8.31
C THR A 135 4.02 28.79 9.10
N ALA A 136 3.45 27.64 9.44
CA ALA A 136 2.20 27.57 10.21
C ALA A 136 2.33 28.09 11.65
N LEU A 137 3.51 27.95 12.26
CA LEU A 137 3.81 28.43 13.61
C LEU A 137 4.27 29.90 13.65
N GLY A 138 4.56 30.51 12.50
CA GLY A 138 5.24 31.81 12.44
C GLY A 138 6.65 31.76 13.04
N ALA A 139 7.33 30.61 12.91
CA ALA A 139 8.64 30.33 13.48
C ALA A 139 9.68 30.03 12.38
N ASP A 140 10.95 29.95 12.76
CA ASP A 140 12.00 29.44 11.87
C ASP A 140 12.06 27.90 11.87
N VAL A 141 12.79 27.35 10.89
CA VAL A 141 12.98 25.90 10.74
C VAL A 141 13.75 25.31 11.92
N ASP A 142 14.71 26.05 12.49
CA ASP A 142 15.57 25.58 13.58
C ASP A 142 14.78 25.41 14.88
N GLU A 143 13.78 26.26 15.12
CA GLU A 143 12.85 26.16 16.22
C GLU A 143 12.01 24.90 16.11
N VAL A 144 11.45 24.59 14.94
CA VAL A 144 10.69 23.34 14.74
C VAL A 144 11.59 22.12 14.92
N GLN A 145 12.82 22.15 14.42
CA GLN A 145 13.79 21.08 14.65
C GLN A 145 14.16 20.94 16.13
N ARG A 146 14.28 22.05 16.87
CA ARG A 146 14.48 22.04 18.32
C ARG A 146 13.30 21.40 19.02
N MET A 147 12.07 21.76 18.65
CA MET A 147 10.85 21.18 19.21
C MET A 147 10.75 19.67 18.99
N LEU A 148 11.12 19.16 17.81
CA LEU A 148 11.21 17.72 17.54
C LEU A 148 12.28 17.04 18.42
N ARG A 149 13.46 17.67 18.59
CA ARG A 149 14.54 17.12 19.42
C ARG A 149 14.22 17.10 20.91
N THR A 150 13.51 18.10 21.41
CA THR A 150 13.12 18.20 22.83
C THR A 150 11.81 17.46 23.13
N GLY A 151 11.15 16.86 22.13
CA GLY A 151 9.87 16.16 22.29
C GLY A 151 8.66 17.08 22.49
N ALA A 152 8.79 18.38 22.18
CA ALA A 152 7.65 19.29 22.17
C ALA A 152 6.73 19.05 20.96
N LEU A 153 7.28 18.44 19.90
CA LEU A 153 6.55 17.83 18.79
C LEU A 153 7.02 16.38 18.64
N THR A 154 6.11 15.49 18.28
CA THR A 154 6.38 14.08 18.02
C THR A 154 6.80 13.88 16.57
N HIS A 155 7.81 13.04 16.34
CA HIS A 155 8.26 12.70 14.99
C HIS A 155 7.35 11.63 14.36
N THR A 156 6.90 11.83 13.12
CA THR A 156 6.03 10.88 12.37
C THR A 156 6.76 9.63 11.84
N CYS A 157 8.04 9.50 12.15
CA CYS A 157 9.02 8.59 11.51
C CYS A 157 9.25 8.80 10.00
N ASP A 158 8.42 9.59 9.30
CA ASP A 158 8.68 10.00 7.92
C ASP A 158 9.56 11.24 7.86
N VAL A 159 10.82 11.04 7.49
CA VAL A 159 11.82 12.12 7.34
C VAL A 159 11.38 13.21 6.37
N ALA A 160 10.56 12.89 5.35
CA ALA A 160 10.09 13.89 4.40
C ALA A 160 8.97 14.78 4.99
N ARG A 161 8.18 14.24 5.92
CA ARG A 161 7.06 14.94 6.58
C ARG A 161 7.06 14.63 8.08
N PRO A 162 8.04 15.15 8.84
CA PRO A 162 8.31 14.66 10.19
C PRO A 162 7.35 15.19 11.26
N VAL A 163 6.45 16.12 10.94
CA VAL A 163 5.62 16.84 11.91
C VAL A 163 4.15 16.52 11.74
N TYR A 164 3.43 16.27 12.84
CA TYR A 164 1.98 16.16 12.81
C TYR A 164 1.29 17.53 12.75
N ARG A 165 0.37 17.71 11.80
CA ARG A 165 -0.41 18.97 11.64
C ARG A 165 -1.20 19.32 12.89
N HIS A 166 -1.79 18.33 13.56
CA HIS A 166 -2.63 18.57 14.74
C HIS A 166 -1.81 19.07 15.94
N GLU A 167 -0.57 18.61 16.10
CA GLU A 167 0.32 19.10 17.16
C GLU A 167 0.75 20.55 16.92
N VAL A 168 1.03 20.91 15.66
CA VAL A 168 1.30 22.31 15.27
C VAL A 168 0.13 23.21 15.63
N ALA A 169 -1.11 22.80 15.32
CA ALA A 169 -2.30 23.56 15.69
C ALA A 169 -2.45 23.70 17.22
N ALA A 170 -2.18 22.64 17.99
CA ALA A 170 -2.22 22.66 19.45
C ALA A 170 -1.15 23.60 20.05
N VAL A 171 0.06 23.62 19.48
CA VAL A 171 1.11 24.55 19.89
C VAL A 171 0.71 25.99 19.59
N LEU A 172 0.18 26.25 18.40
CA LEU A 172 -0.27 27.59 18.00
C LEU A 172 -1.38 28.09 18.95
N ALA A 173 -2.34 27.24 19.28
CA ALA A 173 -3.43 27.56 20.21
C ALA A 173 -2.94 27.87 21.63
N ARG A 174 -1.81 27.30 22.06
CA ARG A 174 -1.17 27.64 23.36
C ARG A 174 -0.39 28.95 23.32
N ARG A 175 0.09 29.37 22.14
CA ARG A 175 0.84 30.64 21.95
C ARG A 175 -0.08 31.84 21.83
N LEU A 176 -1.25 31.66 21.24
CA LEU A 176 -2.29 32.68 21.20
C LEU A 176 -2.94 32.75 22.60
N PRO A 177 -2.85 33.88 23.33
CA PRO A 177 -3.69 34.05 24.50
C PRO A 177 -5.17 33.93 24.08
N PRO A 178 -6.07 33.46 24.97
CA PRO A 178 -7.50 33.57 24.69
C PRO A 178 -7.77 35.03 24.36
N ALA A 179 -8.24 35.30 23.14
CA ALA A 179 -8.67 36.64 22.78
C ALA A 179 -9.65 37.09 23.87
N LEU A 180 -9.39 38.26 24.45
CA LEU A 180 -10.35 38.92 25.33
C LEU A 180 -11.71 38.85 24.66
N GLU A 181 -12.64 38.11 25.26
CA GLU A 181 -14.06 38.35 25.05
C GLU A 181 -14.32 39.76 25.56
N ALA A 182 -14.51 40.69 24.63
CA ALA A 182 -14.94 42.07 24.86
C ALA A 182 -16.21 42.30 24.05
#